data_AF-W7A8W9-F1
#
_entry.id   AF-W7A8W9-F1
#
_cell.length_a   1.000
_cell.length_b   1.000
_cell.length_c   1.000
_cell.angle_alpha   90.00
_cell.angle_beta   90.00
_cell.angle_gamma   90.00
#
_symmetry.space_group_name_H-M   'P 1'
#
loop_
_entity.id
_entity.type
_entity.pdbx_description
1 polymer ?
#
loop_
_entity_poly.entity_id
_entity_poly.type
_entity_poly.pdbx_seq_one_letter_code
_entity_poly.pdbx_strand_id
1 'polypeptide(L)'
;MANKACNFLREVDDLFTDGNVDVTKYNAFTACHPYCPYENRKSRPCKNNYERINALGAYLYNKLGNIANDFKGEGDNGNRHIEIFIMWLGDKLFKIDNDYKANLEESYKNNLENHIGNFKYWRVIGSKKYYKESNVLYISELYSLLNCICKLINEYKKTRRAKKLEGFSLNATRNLKIFMIKLKNNLKNIYDGFKNVDIKNASTRILILIPQIIDTE
;
A
#
# COMPACT_ATOMS: atom_id res chain seq x y z
N MET A 1 -14.48 -1.89 -5.16
CA MET A 1 -13.45 -0.86 -5.36
C MET A 1 -12.42 -0.91 -4.23
N ALA A 2 -12.55 -0.11 -3.17
CA ALA A 2 -11.65 -0.11 -2.00
C ALA A 2 -11.45 -1.51 -1.39
N ASN A 3 -12.51 -2.31 -1.36
CA ASN A 3 -12.48 -3.70 -0.88
C ASN A 3 -11.47 -4.64 -1.58
N LYS A 4 -11.33 -4.54 -2.90
CA LYS A 4 -10.42 -5.43 -3.65
C LYS A 4 -8.97 -5.02 -3.41
N ALA A 5 -8.68 -3.71 -3.50
CA ALA A 5 -7.36 -3.15 -3.21
C ALA A 5 -6.92 -3.48 -1.77
N CYS A 6 -7.79 -3.26 -0.78
CA CYS A 6 -7.51 -3.60 0.61
C CYS A 6 -7.25 -5.09 0.84
N ASN A 7 -7.92 -5.97 0.09
CA ASN A 7 -7.64 -7.40 0.16
C ASN A 7 -6.25 -7.75 -0.38
N PHE A 8 -5.86 -7.18 -1.53
CA PHE A 8 -4.53 -7.40 -2.09
C PHE A 8 -3.42 -6.84 -1.20
N LEU A 9 -3.62 -5.63 -0.65
CA LEU A 9 -2.67 -5.02 0.29
C LEU A 9 -2.49 -5.89 1.55
N ARG A 10 -3.60 -6.38 2.13
CA ARG A 10 -3.56 -7.28 3.29
C ARG A 10 -2.86 -8.59 2.96
N GLU A 11 -3.19 -9.20 1.82
CA GLU A 11 -2.60 -10.46 1.37
C GLU A 11 -1.07 -10.39 1.30
N VAL A 12 -0.52 -9.30 0.75
CA VAL A 12 0.94 -9.13 0.70
C VAL A 12 1.52 -8.66 2.03
N ASP A 13 0.81 -7.84 2.81
CA ASP A 13 1.28 -7.35 4.12
C ASP A 13 1.38 -8.47 5.16
N ASP A 14 0.48 -9.46 5.11
CA ASP A 14 0.47 -10.61 6.02
C ASP A 14 1.75 -11.47 5.89
N LEU A 15 2.50 -11.29 4.80
CA LEU A 15 3.78 -11.95 4.50
C LEU A 15 4.99 -11.21 5.09
N PHE A 16 4.81 -10.09 5.79
CA PHE A 16 5.90 -9.34 6.41
C PHE A 16 5.94 -9.51 7.93
N THR A 17 7.13 -9.37 8.50
CA THR A 17 7.40 -9.23 9.94
C THR A 17 8.55 -8.23 10.09
N ASP A 18 8.31 -7.12 10.79
CA ASP A 18 9.32 -6.08 11.08
C ASP A 18 10.17 -5.66 9.87
N GLY A 19 9.51 -5.28 8.76
CA GLY A 19 10.16 -4.82 7.53
C GLY A 19 10.75 -5.91 6.64
N ASN A 20 10.78 -7.16 7.11
CA ASN A 20 11.29 -8.31 6.36
C ASN A 20 10.16 -9.23 5.91
N VAL A 21 10.36 -9.92 4.79
CA VAL A 21 9.44 -10.95 4.32
C VAL A 21 9.63 -12.21 5.16
N ASP A 22 8.53 -12.68 5.77
CA ASP A 22 8.44 -13.99 6.43
C ASP A 22 8.58 -15.08 5.36
N VAL A 23 9.72 -15.77 5.38
CA VAL A 23 10.08 -16.79 4.38
C VAL A 23 9.10 -17.96 4.39
N THR A 24 8.59 -18.35 5.55
CA THR A 24 7.66 -19.48 5.67
C THR A 24 6.34 -19.14 4.98
N LYS A 25 5.78 -17.97 5.29
CA LYS A 25 4.54 -17.51 4.64
C LYS A 25 4.74 -17.23 3.15
N TYR A 26 5.87 -16.64 2.79
CA TYR A 26 6.22 -16.37 1.39
C TYR A 26 6.33 -17.66 0.55
N ASN A 27 6.93 -18.72 1.10
CA ASN A 27 7.06 -19.99 0.40
C ASN A 27 5.68 -20.64 0.16
N ALA A 28 4.74 -20.47 1.08
CA ALA A 28 3.35 -20.88 0.88
C ALA A 28 2.60 -19.99 -0.14
N PHE A 29 3.06 -18.75 -0.34
CA PHE A 29 2.46 -17.77 -1.25
C PHE A 29 3.09 -17.81 -2.66
N THR A 30 2.76 -18.86 -3.43
CA THR A 30 3.37 -19.12 -4.75
C THR A 30 2.98 -18.12 -5.84
N ALA A 31 1.93 -17.33 -5.65
CA ALA A 31 1.39 -16.41 -6.67
C ALA A 31 2.39 -15.33 -7.12
N CYS A 32 3.39 -15.01 -6.29
CA CYS A 32 4.42 -14.03 -6.61
C CYS A 32 5.74 -14.65 -7.13
N HIS A 33 5.92 -15.97 -7.04
CA HIS A 33 7.17 -16.65 -7.42
C HIS A 33 7.56 -16.45 -8.90
N PRO A 34 6.63 -16.35 -9.88
CA PRO A 34 6.98 -16.04 -11.28
C PRO A 34 7.70 -14.71 -11.48
N TYR A 35 7.62 -13.80 -10.50
CA TYR A 35 8.30 -12.50 -10.56
C TYR A 35 9.74 -12.52 -10.00
N CYS A 36 10.21 -13.65 -9.44
CA CYS A 36 11.60 -13.79 -9.00
C CYS A 36 12.59 -13.73 -10.17
N PRO A 37 13.83 -13.27 -9.95
CA PRO A 37 14.81 -13.10 -11.03
C PRO A 37 15.13 -14.41 -11.80
N TYR A 38 15.63 -14.26 -13.03
CA TYR A 38 16.22 -15.37 -13.80
C TYR A 38 17.68 -15.62 -13.40
N GLU A 39 18.14 -16.85 -13.56
CA GLU A 39 19.56 -17.24 -13.53
C GLU A 39 19.82 -18.17 -14.73
N ASN A 40 20.79 -17.82 -15.57
CA ASN A 40 21.08 -18.56 -16.81
C ASN A 40 19.84 -18.81 -17.69
N ARG A 41 18.97 -17.78 -17.84
CA ARG A 41 17.69 -17.82 -18.58
C ARG A 41 16.65 -18.82 -18.03
N LYS A 42 16.84 -19.34 -16.83
CA LYS A 42 15.86 -20.18 -16.12
C LYS A 42 15.27 -19.42 -14.93
N SER A 43 13.95 -19.55 -14.76
CA SER A 43 13.29 -18.99 -13.58
C SER A 43 13.88 -19.66 -12.34
N ARG A 44 14.18 -18.87 -11.32
CA ARG A 44 14.68 -19.37 -10.05
C ARG A 44 13.92 -18.76 -8.87
N PRO A 45 13.94 -19.39 -7.70
CA PRO A 45 13.41 -18.79 -6.48
C PRO A 45 14.15 -17.51 -6.09
N CYS A 46 13.44 -16.62 -5.38
CA CYS A 46 14.00 -15.44 -4.75
C CYS A 46 14.92 -15.85 -3.56
N LYS A 47 16.17 -15.41 -3.59
CA LYS A 47 17.24 -15.82 -2.67
C LYS A 47 17.25 -14.99 -1.39
N ASN A 48 17.03 -13.68 -1.49
CA ASN A 48 17.13 -12.75 -0.36
C ASN A 48 15.83 -11.94 -0.13
N ASN A 49 15.80 -11.14 0.95
CA ASN A 49 14.64 -10.33 1.31
C ASN A 49 14.25 -9.35 0.19
N TYR A 50 15.21 -8.64 -0.39
CA TYR A 50 14.98 -7.64 -1.43
C TYR A 50 14.36 -8.23 -2.71
N GLU A 51 14.82 -9.40 -3.15
CA GLU A 51 14.23 -10.12 -4.27
C GLU A 51 12.78 -10.53 -3.98
N ARG A 52 12.48 -10.97 -2.74
CA ARG A 52 11.10 -11.30 -2.32
C ARG A 52 10.21 -10.06 -2.30
N ILE A 53 10.71 -8.94 -1.80
CA ILE A 53 9.99 -7.65 -1.81
C ILE A 53 9.71 -7.21 -3.26
N ASN A 54 10.69 -7.30 -4.16
CA ASN A 54 10.50 -6.99 -5.57
C ASN A 54 9.46 -7.91 -6.23
N ALA A 55 9.49 -9.22 -5.93
CA ALA A 55 8.50 -10.17 -6.44
C ALA A 55 7.08 -9.89 -5.94
N LEU A 56 6.93 -9.56 -4.65
CA LEU A 56 5.66 -9.12 -4.06
C LEU A 56 5.18 -7.80 -4.65
N GLY A 57 6.10 -6.85 -4.88
CA GLY A 57 5.79 -5.58 -5.51
C GLY A 57 5.28 -5.76 -6.93
N ALA A 58 5.92 -6.62 -7.73
CA ALA A 58 5.44 -6.96 -9.06
C ALA A 58 4.05 -7.63 -9.04
N TYR A 59 3.84 -8.59 -8.13
CA TYR A 59 2.53 -9.23 -7.95
C TYR A 59 1.45 -8.20 -7.60
N LEU A 60 1.70 -7.36 -6.58
CA LEU A 60 0.74 -6.37 -6.12
C LEU A 60 0.42 -5.35 -7.20
N TYR A 61 1.44 -4.84 -7.90
CA TYR A 61 1.26 -3.89 -8.99
C TYR A 61 0.31 -4.43 -10.06
N ASN A 62 0.51 -5.68 -10.50
CA ASN A 62 -0.36 -6.32 -11.49
C ASN A 62 -1.79 -6.50 -10.96
N LYS A 63 -1.97 -6.94 -9.71
CA LYS A 63 -3.30 -7.09 -9.10
C LYS A 63 -4.05 -5.76 -8.99
N LEU A 64 -3.37 -4.70 -8.62
CA LEU A 64 -3.93 -3.34 -8.56
C LEU A 64 -4.27 -2.82 -9.97
N GLY A 65 -3.41 -3.06 -10.95
CA GLY A 65 -3.66 -2.72 -12.36
C GLY A 65 -4.90 -3.40 -12.93
N ASN A 66 -5.14 -4.67 -12.60
CA ASN A 66 -6.32 -5.41 -13.05
C ASN A 66 -7.65 -4.85 -12.52
N ILE A 67 -7.60 -4.08 -11.43
CA ILE A 67 -8.76 -3.38 -10.87
C ILE A 67 -8.68 -1.87 -11.11
N ALA A 68 -7.82 -1.39 -12.01
CA ALA A 68 -7.61 0.04 -12.25
C ALA A 68 -8.92 0.76 -12.64
N ASN A 69 -9.73 0.14 -13.50
CA ASN A 69 -11.03 0.67 -13.92
C ASN A 69 -12.09 0.61 -12.80
N ASP A 70 -11.85 -0.21 -11.78
CA ASP A 70 -12.62 -0.20 -10.55
C ASP A 70 -12.12 0.90 -9.61
N PHE A 71 -11.52 2.02 -10.05
CA PHE A 71 -11.32 3.21 -9.20
C PHE A 71 -12.15 4.38 -9.76
N LYS A 72 -13.10 4.90 -8.96
CA LYS A 72 -14.04 5.98 -9.30
C LYS A 72 -13.78 7.20 -8.42
N GLY A 73 -13.88 8.40 -8.99
CA GLY A 73 -13.91 9.69 -8.29
C GLY A 73 -13.45 10.83 -9.19
N GLU A 74 -13.25 12.02 -8.61
CA GLU A 74 -12.76 13.19 -9.35
C GLU A 74 -11.23 13.12 -9.59
N GLY A 75 -10.77 13.60 -10.75
CA GLY A 75 -9.35 13.62 -11.15
C GLY A 75 -8.93 12.50 -12.12
N ASP A 76 -7.61 12.28 -12.23
CA ASP A 76 -7.02 11.28 -13.13
C ASP A 76 -7.20 9.85 -12.56
N ASN A 77 -8.37 9.29 -12.83
CA ASN A 77 -8.76 7.96 -12.37
C ASN A 77 -7.84 6.84 -12.89
N GLY A 78 -7.14 7.06 -14.01
CA GLY A 78 -6.26 6.06 -14.62
C GLY A 78 -5.06 5.68 -13.75
N ASN A 79 -4.68 6.51 -12.78
CA ASN A 79 -3.41 6.35 -12.05
C ASN A 79 -3.54 6.00 -10.57
N ARG A 80 -4.75 5.89 -10.01
CA ARG A 80 -4.95 5.63 -8.57
C ARG A 80 -4.35 4.32 -8.08
N HIS A 81 -4.38 3.28 -8.92
CA HIS A 81 -3.75 1.99 -8.63
C HIS A 81 -2.23 2.12 -8.47
N ILE A 82 -1.60 3.04 -9.22
CA ILE A 82 -0.18 3.37 -9.11
C ILE A 82 0.10 4.09 -7.79
N GLU A 83 -0.76 5.02 -7.39
CA GLU A 83 -0.60 5.75 -6.12
C GLU A 83 -0.70 4.82 -4.92
N ILE A 84 -1.66 3.89 -4.94
CA ILE A 84 -1.80 2.84 -3.91
C ILE A 84 -0.53 1.98 -3.84
N PHE A 85 -0.01 1.58 -5.00
CA PHE A 85 1.22 0.82 -5.08
C PHE A 85 2.42 1.60 -4.55
N ILE A 86 2.56 2.88 -4.89
CA ILE A 86 3.63 3.76 -4.42
C ILE A 86 3.58 3.89 -2.89
N MET A 87 2.39 4.08 -2.31
CA MET A 87 2.22 4.13 -0.86
C MET A 87 2.71 2.84 -0.20
N TRP A 88 2.28 1.67 -0.71
CA TRP A 88 2.73 0.38 -0.21
C TRP A 88 4.27 0.23 -0.32
N LEU A 89 4.85 0.60 -1.45
CA LEU A 89 6.29 0.49 -1.68
C LEU A 89 7.07 1.39 -0.73
N GLY A 90 6.62 2.63 -0.51
CA GLY A 90 7.24 3.55 0.44
C GLY A 90 7.20 3.03 1.88
N ASP A 91 6.10 2.42 2.31
CA ASP A 91 6.03 1.74 3.62
C ASP A 91 7.09 0.64 3.76
N LYS A 92 7.29 -0.18 2.72
CA LYS A 92 8.29 -1.25 2.77
C LYS A 92 9.70 -0.70 2.81
N LEU A 93 10.01 0.27 1.96
CA LEU A 93 11.33 0.90 1.91
C LEU A 93 11.66 1.62 3.22
N PHE A 94 10.73 2.39 3.77
CA PHE A 94 10.93 3.04 5.06
C PHE A 94 11.17 2.03 6.19
N LYS A 95 10.48 0.88 6.18
CA LYS A 95 10.70 -0.17 7.20
C LYS A 95 12.02 -0.92 7.08
N ILE A 96 12.66 -0.90 5.90
CA ILE A 96 14.00 -1.47 5.71
C ILE A 96 15.05 -0.53 6.30
N ASP A 97 15.03 0.74 5.88
CA ASP A 97 16.10 1.69 6.19
C ASP A 97 15.86 2.43 7.52
N ASN A 98 14.60 2.61 7.90
CA ASN A 98 14.16 3.53 8.97
C ASN A 98 14.79 4.93 8.82
N ASP A 99 14.99 5.36 7.57
CA ASP A 99 15.59 6.66 7.24
C ASP A 99 14.49 7.73 7.15
N TYR A 100 14.61 8.74 8.00
CA TYR A 100 13.67 9.86 8.11
C TYR A 100 13.93 10.98 7.09
N LYS A 101 15.02 10.90 6.33
CA LYS A 101 15.48 11.93 5.39
C LYS A 101 15.41 11.49 3.94
N ALA A 102 15.64 10.21 3.66
CA ALA A 102 15.66 9.67 2.31
C ALA A 102 14.34 9.92 1.56
N ASN A 103 14.45 10.14 0.25
CA ASN A 103 13.30 10.10 -0.64
C ASN A 103 13.05 8.68 -1.17
N LEU A 104 11.89 8.47 -1.78
CA LEU A 104 11.49 7.17 -2.31
C LEU A 104 12.47 6.62 -3.33
N GLU A 105 13.01 7.47 -4.21
CA GLU A 105 13.96 7.04 -5.24
C GLU A 105 15.30 6.60 -4.66
N GLU A 106 15.86 7.37 -3.73
CA GLU A 106 17.07 7.01 -3.00
C GLU A 106 16.89 5.68 -2.27
N SER A 107 15.80 5.55 -1.52
CA SER A 107 15.50 4.31 -0.78
C SER A 107 15.35 3.10 -1.72
N TYR A 108 14.67 3.28 -2.86
CA TYR A 108 14.52 2.22 -3.86
C TYR A 108 15.85 1.82 -4.50
N LYS A 109 16.69 2.80 -4.88
CA LYS A 109 18.00 2.55 -5.48
C LYS A 109 18.91 1.79 -4.54
N ASN A 110 18.93 2.18 -3.27
CA ASN A 110 19.77 1.56 -2.25
C ASN A 110 19.35 0.10 -1.96
N ASN A 111 18.06 -0.21 -2.00
CA ASN A 111 17.56 -1.50 -1.53
C ASN A 111 17.05 -2.46 -2.60
N LEU A 112 16.43 -1.97 -3.66
CA LEU A 112 15.65 -2.81 -4.57
C LEU A 112 16.16 -2.79 -6.02
N GLU A 113 16.85 -1.74 -6.47
CA GLU A 113 17.29 -1.59 -7.86
C GLU A 113 18.25 -2.71 -8.33
N ASN A 114 19.11 -3.21 -7.44
CA ASN A 114 20.03 -4.30 -7.77
C ASN A 114 19.43 -5.71 -7.59
N HIS A 115 18.18 -5.79 -7.12
CA HIS A 115 17.50 -7.05 -6.82
C HIS A 115 16.23 -7.25 -7.68
N ILE A 116 16.19 -6.58 -8.83
CA ILE A 116 15.02 -6.53 -9.72
C ILE A 116 14.68 -7.93 -10.23
N GLY A 117 13.40 -8.29 -10.09
CA GLY A 117 12.82 -9.50 -10.66
C GLY A 117 12.46 -9.36 -12.14
N ASN A 118 11.54 -10.20 -12.60
CA ASN A 118 11.18 -10.28 -14.03
C ASN A 118 10.33 -9.10 -14.51
N PHE A 119 9.73 -8.35 -13.58
CA PHE A 119 8.85 -7.24 -13.88
C PHE A 119 9.41 -5.93 -13.29
N LYS A 120 9.72 -4.97 -14.17
CA LYS A 120 10.33 -3.69 -13.81
C LYS A 120 9.27 -2.62 -13.50
N TYR A 121 8.49 -2.83 -12.44
CA TYR A 121 7.44 -1.87 -12.02
C TYR A 121 7.99 -0.45 -11.81
N TRP A 122 9.24 -0.31 -11.35
CA TRP A 122 9.87 0.99 -11.07
C TRP A 122 10.01 1.89 -12.30
N ARG A 123 10.17 1.29 -13.49
CA ARG A 123 10.19 2.01 -14.76
C ARG A 123 8.78 2.50 -15.12
N VAL A 124 7.76 1.69 -14.84
CA VAL A 124 6.37 1.98 -15.17
C VAL A 124 5.82 3.12 -14.32
N ILE A 125 6.17 3.17 -13.03
CA ILE A 125 5.81 4.29 -12.14
C ILE A 125 6.67 5.55 -12.38
N GLY A 126 7.64 5.48 -13.30
CA GLY A 126 8.59 6.55 -13.60
C GLY A 126 7.96 7.84 -14.11
N SER A 127 6.73 7.79 -14.64
CA SER A 127 5.96 8.97 -15.04
C SER A 127 5.50 9.84 -13.86
N LYS A 128 5.66 9.39 -12.61
CA LYS A 128 5.23 10.09 -11.40
C LYS A 128 6.41 10.64 -10.58
N LYS A 129 7.20 11.51 -11.22
CA LYS A 129 8.44 12.10 -10.66
C LYS A 129 8.28 12.68 -9.25
N TYR A 130 7.17 13.35 -8.98
CA TYR A 130 6.90 13.98 -7.69
C TYR A 130 6.85 12.98 -6.51
N TYR A 131 6.36 11.76 -6.72
CA TYR A 131 6.39 10.73 -5.68
C TYR A 131 7.80 10.17 -5.44
N LYS A 132 8.64 10.10 -6.48
CA LYS A 132 10.04 9.65 -6.37
C LYS A 132 10.88 10.59 -5.50
N GLU A 133 10.65 11.89 -5.64
CA GLU A 133 11.32 12.94 -4.87
C GLU A 133 10.74 13.15 -3.46
N SER A 134 9.62 12.47 -3.14
CA SER A 134 8.98 12.59 -1.84
C SER A 134 9.71 11.80 -0.77
N ASN A 135 9.76 12.37 0.44
CA ASN A 135 10.34 11.70 1.59
C ASN A 135 9.55 10.41 1.92
N VAL A 136 10.29 9.32 2.10
CA VAL A 136 9.75 7.96 2.22
C VAL A 136 8.95 7.78 3.52
N LEU A 137 9.28 8.51 4.60
CA LEU A 137 8.51 8.55 5.85
C LEU A 137 7.07 8.99 5.58
N TYR A 138 6.86 10.10 4.88
CA TYR A 138 5.50 10.61 4.64
C TYR A 138 4.69 9.69 3.73
N ILE A 139 5.34 9.00 2.79
CA ILE A 139 4.69 7.96 1.98
C ILE A 139 4.28 6.77 2.85
N SER A 140 5.15 6.37 3.78
CA SER A 140 4.86 5.31 4.77
C SER A 140 3.72 5.69 5.72
N GLU A 141 3.63 6.96 6.14
CA GLU A 141 2.51 7.47 6.94
C GLU A 141 1.19 7.46 6.15
N LEU A 142 1.21 7.86 4.87
CA LEU A 142 0.08 7.74 3.96
C LEU A 142 -0.38 6.28 3.83
N TYR A 143 0.55 5.35 3.69
CA TYR A 143 0.20 3.93 3.63
C TYR A 143 -0.38 3.43 4.95
N SER A 144 0.17 3.85 6.08
CA SER A 144 -0.36 3.52 7.40
C SER A 144 -1.81 3.98 7.55
N LEU A 145 -2.14 5.15 7.01
CA LEU A 145 -3.51 5.65 6.92
C LEU A 145 -4.40 4.76 6.03
N LEU A 146 -3.93 4.44 4.83
CA LEU A 146 -4.65 3.56 3.91
C LEU A 146 -4.91 2.17 4.53
N ASN A 147 -3.91 1.58 5.16
CA ASN A 147 -4.01 0.30 5.85
C ASN A 147 -5.02 0.38 7.01
N CYS A 148 -4.99 1.48 7.77
CA CYS A 148 -5.98 1.79 8.77
C CYS A 148 -7.41 1.77 8.17
N ILE A 149 -7.63 2.48 7.06
CA ILE A 149 -8.93 2.51 6.36
C ILE A 149 -9.33 1.11 5.88
N CYS A 150 -8.39 0.34 5.34
CA CYS A 150 -8.63 -1.03 4.92
C CYS A 150 -9.06 -1.95 6.07
N LYS A 151 -8.45 -1.81 7.25
CA LYS A 151 -8.86 -2.52 8.46
C LYS A 151 -10.28 -2.14 8.86
N LEU A 152 -10.64 -0.86 8.84
CA LEU A 152 -12.02 -0.44 9.11
C LEU A 152 -13.02 -1.05 8.15
N ILE A 153 -12.75 -1.01 6.85
CA ILE A 153 -13.65 -1.56 5.83
C ILE A 153 -13.89 -3.06 6.09
N ASN A 154 -12.83 -3.79 6.46
CA ASN A 154 -12.92 -5.20 6.79
C ASN A 154 -13.72 -5.45 8.08
N GLU A 155 -13.47 -4.68 9.14
CA GLU A 155 -14.21 -4.78 10.41
C GLU A 155 -15.68 -4.37 10.26
N TYR A 156 -15.97 -3.32 9.50
CA TYR A 156 -17.34 -2.93 9.17
C TYR A 156 -18.07 -4.06 8.41
N LYS A 157 -17.40 -4.74 7.49
CA LYS A 157 -17.99 -5.89 6.79
C LYS A 157 -18.24 -7.09 7.69
N LYS A 158 -17.27 -7.42 8.57
CA LYS A 158 -17.45 -8.46 9.58
C LYS A 158 -18.61 -8.13 10.50
N THR A 159 -18.70 -6.89 10.98
CA THR A 159 -19.76 -6.43 11.87
C THR A 159 -21.10 -6.26 11.16
N ARG A 160 -21.18 -5.95 9.86
CA ARG A 160 -22.43 -5.99 9.07
C ARG A 160 -22.91 -7.43 8.87
N ARG A 161 -21.99 -8.38 8.66
CA ARG A 161 -22.29 -9.82 8.72
C ARG A 161 -22.76 -10.24 10.12
N ALA A 162 -22.12 -9.74 11.17
CA ALA A 162 -22.49 -10.01 12.56
C ALA A 162 -23.81 -9.32 12.97
N LYS A 163 -24.14 -8.13 12.45
CA LYS A 163 -25.44 -7.44 12.63
C LYS A 163 -26.59 -8.19 11.97
N LYS A 164 -26.31 -8.98 10.94
CA LYS A 164 -27.25 -9.97 10.40
C LYS A 164 -27.45 -11.17 11.34
N LEU A 165 -26.65 -11.27 12.40
CA LEU A 165 -26.63 -12.37 13.37
C LEU A 165 -26.95 -11.94 14.82
N GLU A 166 -26.67 -10.72 15.28
CA GLU A 166 -27.20 -10.09 16.52
C GLU A 166 -26.61 -8.68 16.75
N GLY A 167 -27.23 -7.90 17.66
CA GLY A 167 -27.05 -6.47 17.90
C GLY A 167 -25.62 -5.94 18.12
N PHE A 168 -25.39 -4.70 17.70
CA PHE A 168 -24.08 -4.01 17.70
C PHE A 168 -23.53 -3.79 19.13
N SER A 169 -22.31 -4.24 19.42
CA SER A 169 -21.66 -3.97 20.71
C SER A 169 -21.03 -2.57 20.78
N LEU A 170 -21.23 -1.87 21.90
CA LEU A 170 -20.69 -0.52 22.21
C LEU A 170 -19.16 -0.39 22.02
N ASN A 171 -18.42 -1.49 22.08
CA ASN A 171 -16.97 -1.51 21.87
C ASN A 171 -16.56 -1.21 20.43
N ALA A 172 -17.37 -1.61 19.43
CA ALA A 172 -17.11 -1.31 18.03
C ALA A 172 -17.13 0.21 17.78
N THR A 173 -18.09 0.92 18.40
CA THR A 173 -18.28 2.37 18.25
C THR A 173 -17.15 3.18 18.91
N ARG A 174 -16.63 2.73 20.05
CA ARG A 174 -15.50 3.36 20.74
C ARG A 174 -14.19 3.20 19.97
N ASN A 175 -13.95 2.00 19.42
CA ASN A 175 -12.78 1.73 18.58
C ASN A 175 -12.81 2.55 17.28
N LEU A 176 -13.99 2.70 16.65
CA LEU A 176 -14.20 3.58 15.51
C LEU A 176 -13.86 5.05 15.82
N LYS A 177 -14.24 5.57 17.00
CA LYS A 177 -13.92 6.96 17.41
C LYS A 177 -12.43 7.19 17.64
N ILE A 178 -11.77 6.31 18.40
CA ILE A 178 -10.31 6.40 18.64
C ILE A 178 -9.55 6.33 17.31
N PHE A 179 -10.01 5.45 16.42
CA PHE A 179 -9.47 5.30 15.09
C PHE A 179 -9.64 6.57 14.25
N MET A 180 -10.83 7.19 14.23
CA MET A 180 -11.10 8.44 13.50
C MET A 180 -10.19 9.59 13.98
N ILE A 181 -9.89 9.66 15.27
CA ILE A 181 -8.95 10.65 15.83
C ILE A 181 -7.53 10.39 15.31
N LYS A 182 -7.08 9.13 15.32
CA LYS A 182 -5.76 8.74 14.81
C LYS A 182 -5.62 9.05 13.31
N LEU A 183 -6.69 8.80 12.54
CA LEU A 183 -6.79 9.12 11.12
C LEU A 183 -6.59 10.63 10.89
N LYS A 184 -7.32 11.49 11.62
CA LYS A 184 -7.22 12.96 11.51
C LYS A 184 -5.83 13.50 11.85
N ASN A 185 -5.21 12.99 12.92
CA ASN A 185 -3.88 13.45 13.34
C ASN A 185 -2.80 13.07 12.31
N ASN A 186 -2.83 11.83 11.82
CA ASN A 186 -1.91 11.37 10.77
C ASN A 186 -2.08 12.21 9.50
N LEU A 187 -3.31 12.49 9.08
CA LEU A 187 -3.60 13.29 7.90
C LEU A 187 -3.07 14.72 7.99
N LYS A 188 -3.16 15.35 9.15
CA LYS A 188 -2.58 16.68 9.39
C LYS A 188 -1.07 16.65 9.24
N ASN A 189 -0.39 15.72 9.90
CA ASN A 189 1.07 15.59 9.85
C ASN A 189 1.57 15.33 8.41
N ILE A 190 0.89 14.44 7.70
CA ILE A 190 1.14 14.13 6.28
C ILE A 190 0.97 15.38 5.41
N TYR A 191 -0.13 16.13 5.59
CA TYR A 191 -0.43 17.35 4.84
C TYR A 191 0.61 18.46 5.07
N ASP A 192 1.06 18.61 6.31
CA ASP A 192 2.08 19.60 6.69
C ASP A 192 3.48 19.18 6.22
N GLY A 193 3.75 17.88 6.06
CA GLY A 193 5.02 17.31 5.61
C GLY A 193 5.28 17.40 4.09
N PHE A 194 4.25 17.58 3.26
CA PHE A 194 4.40 17.67 1.80
C PHE A 194 4.71 19.08 1.31
N LYS A 195 5.89 19.26 0.70
CA LYS A 195 6.28 20.51 0.02
C LYS A 195 5.58 20.72 -1.33
N ASN A 196 5.11 19.66 -1.98
CA ASN A 196 4.53 19.70 -3.33
C ASN A 196 2.99 19.75 -3.27
N VAL A 197 2.42 20.74 -3.96
CA VAL A 197 0.97 21.00 -4.00
C VAL A 197 0.18 19.84 -4.61
N ASP A 198 0.71 19.12 -5.59
CA ASP A 198 0.01 17.99 -6.22
C ASP A 198 -0.12 16.78 -5.28
N ILE A 199 0.87 16.56 -4.42
CA ILE A 199 0.85 15.48 -3.42
C ILE A 199 -0.07 15.85 -2.25
N LYS A 200 -0.06 17.12 -1.89
CA LYS A 200 -1.01 17.70 -0.95
C LYS A 200 -2.44 17.54 -1.46
N ASN A 201 -2.66 17.77 -2.76
CA ASN A 201 -3.93 17.54 -3.43
C ASN A 201 -4.30 16.05 -3.51
N ALA A 202 -3.36 15.14 -3.83
CA ALA A 202 -3.59 13.70 -3.84
C ALA A 202 -3.98 13.16 -2.44
N SER A 203 -3.29 13.62 -1.40
CA SER A 203 -3.60 13.31 0.00
C SER A 203 -5.00 13.83 0.38
N THR A 204 -5.34 15.04 -0.07
CA THR A 204 -6.68 15.64 0.10
C THR A 204 -7.76 14.86 -0.67
N ARG A 205 -7.45 14.31 -1.85
CA ARG A 205 -8.37 13.43 -2.59
C ARG A 205 -8.59 12.10 -1.89
N ILE A 206 -7.55 11.51 -1.30
CA ILE A 206 -7.67 10.29 -0.47
C ILE A 206 -8.57 10.55 0.75
N LEU A 207 -8.44 11.72 1.36
CA LEU A 207 -9.31 12.23 2.42
C LEU A 207 -10.80 12.30 2.01
N ILE A 208 -11.08 12.79 0.80
CA ILE A 208 -12.44 12.92 0.24
C ILE A 208 -13.06 11.55 -0.09
N LEU A 209 -12.25 10.50 -0.31
CA LEU A 209 -12.75 9.14 -0.52
C LEU A 209 -13.32 8.50 0.75
N ILE A 210 -12.94 8.98 1.93
CA ILE A 210 -13.35 8.37 3.21
C ILE A 210 -14.88 8.47 3.43
N PRO A 211 -15.55 9.63 3.24
CA PRO A 211 -17.00 9.72 3.25
C PRO A 211 -17.69 8.88 2.16
N GLN A 212 -17.15 8.88 0.92
CA GLN A 212 -17.73 8.14 -0.21
C GLN A 212 -17.68 6.61 -0.05
N ILE A 213 -16.81 6.10 0.81
CA ILE A 213 -16.72 4.67 1.17
C ILE A 213 -17.72 4.31 2.28
N ILE A 214 -18.16 5.29 3.08
CA ILE A 214 -19.11 5.12 4.17
C ILE A 214 -20.56 5.31 3.67
N ASP A 215 -20.77 6.16 2.67
CA ASP A 215 -22.08 6.42 2.05
C ASP A 215 -22.35 5.53 0.82
N THR A 216 -22.35 4.21 1.01
CA THR A 216 -23.08 3.30 0.11
C THR A 216 -24.16 2.56 0.90
N GLU A 217 -25.08 3.36 1.43
CA GLU A 217 -26.54 3.20 1.37
C GLU A 217 -27.22 4.53 1.73
#